data_AF-A0A520GSH9-F1
#
_entry.id   AF-A0A520GSH9-F1
#
_cell.length_a   1.000
_cell.length_b   1.000
_cell.length_c   1.000
_cell.angle_alpha   90.00
_cell.angle_beta   90.00
_cell.angle_gamma   90.00
#
_symmetry.space_group_name_H-M   'P 1'
#
loop_
_entity.id
_entity.type
_entity.pdbx_description
1 polymer ?
#
loop_
_entity_poly.entity_id
_entity_poly.type
_entity_poly.pdbx_seq_one_letter_code
_entity_poly.pdbx_strand_id
1 'polypeptide(L)'
;MQSTSPFVAPKSFWCVNNTLASAGLHTVPYHNFVPSFGEWGYIMAMKPGSRNWYQHVPPNLKFANKGAMESMLFFSEDLKPKDSIQVNKLNNQALVHYFEEEWNKYLDI
;
A
#
# COMPACT_ATOMS: atom_id res chain seq x y z
N MET A 1 5.82 -2.45 5.25
CA MET A 1 5.22 -3.77 4.93
C MET A 1 4.89 -3.78 3.44
N GLN A 2 5.33 -4.81 2.71
CA GLN A 2 4.91 -5.03 1.32
C GLN A 2 3.44 -5.48 1.32
N SER A 3 2.57 -4.84 0.51
CA SER A 3 1.11 -4.96 0.68
C SER A 3 0.36 -5.17 -0.64
N THR A 4 0.96 -5.93 -1.56
CA THR A 4 0.48 -6.16 -2.94
C THR A 4 0.28 -4.87 -3.75
N SER A 5 -0.21 -4.98 -4.98
CA SER A 5 -0.42 -3.88 -5.92
C SER A 5 -1.73 -3.13 -5.62
N PRO A 6 -1.73 -1.83 -5.33
CA PRO A 6 -2.94 -1.01 -5.26
C PRO A 6 -3.69 -0.90 -6.60
N PHE A 7 -3.06 -1.24 -7.74
CA PHE A 7 -3.74 -1.31 -9.03
C PHE A 7 -4.42 -2.67 -9.27
N VAL A 8 -3.70 -3.78 -9.10
CA VAL A 8 -4.19 -5.15 -9.39
C VAL A 8 -5.10 -5.65 -8.26
N ALA A 9 -4.76 -5.35 -7.01
CA ALA A 9 -5.47 -5.81 -5.82
C ALA A 9 -5.77 -4.64 -4.84
N PRO A 10 -6.57 -3.64 -5.28
CA PRO A 10 -6.85 -2.43 -4.53
C PRO A 10 -7.51 -2.70 -3.18
N LYS A 11 -8.49 -3.61 -3.09
CA LYS A 11 -9.18 -3.91 -1.83
C LYS A 11 -8.21 -4.54 -0.85
N SER A 12 -7.34 -5.44 -1.31
CA SER A 12 -6.32 -6.06 -0.48
C SER A 12 -5.33 -5.03 0.08
N PHE A 13 -4.79 -4.16 -0.77
CA PHE A 13 -3.88 -3.09 -0.37
C PHE A 13 -4.51 -2.17 0.70
N TRP A 14 -5.72 -1.66 0.43
CA TRP A 14 -6.41 -0.75 1.35
C TRP A 14 -6.92 -1.44 2.61
N CYS A 15 -7.22 -2.74 2.57
CA CYS A 15 -7.57 -3.54 3.73
C CYS A 15 -6.40 -3.62 4.71
N VAL A 16 -5.17 -3.85 4.22
CA VAL A 16 -3.96 -3.83 5.05
C VAL A 16 -3.77 -2.44 5.68
N ASN A 17 -3.92 -1.37 4.90
CA ASN A 17 -3.80 0.01 5.39
C ASN A 17 -4.80 0.28 6.54
N ASN A 18 -6.07 -0.02 6.31
CA ASN A 18 -7.13 0.21 7.29
C ASN A 18 -6.95 -0.64 8.54
N THR A 19 -6.43 -1.87 8.38
CA THR A 19 -6.14 -2.77 9.50
C THR A 19 -5.04 -2.20 10.38
N LEU A 20 -3.92 -1.76 9.79
CA LEU A 20 -2.84 -1.11 10.52
C LEU A 20 -3.32 0.17 11.22
N ALA A 21 -4.12 0.99 10.53
CA ALA A 21 -4.69 2.21 11.11
C ALA A 21 -5.64 1.90 12.29
N SER A 22 -6.45 0.84 12.19
CA SER A 22 -7.37 0.41 13.26
C SER A 22 -6.65 -0.07 14.52
N ALA A 23 -5.38 -0.49 14.40
CA ALA A 23 -4.51 -0.83 15.52
C ALA A 23 -3.89 0.41 16.20
N GLY A 24 -4.30 1.63 15.82
CA GLY A 24 -3.82 2.88 16.40
C GLY A 24 -2.49 3.37 15.82
N LEU A 25 -2.06 2.83 14.67
CA LEU A 25 -0.85 3.26 13.97
C LEU A 25 -1.18 4.37 12.97
N HIS A 26 -0.25 5.31 12.81
CA HIS A 26 -0.28 6.18 11.64
C HIS A 26 0.27 5.41 10.45
N THR A 27 -0.50 5.35 9.36
CA THR A 27 -0.10 4.67 8.14
C THR A 27 0.23 5.66 7.04
N VAL A 28 1.26 5.32 6.25
CA VAL A 28 1.61 6.03 5.02
C VAL A 28 1.69 5.02 3.89
N PRO A 29 0.64 4.92 3.05
CA PRO A 29 0.69 4.08 1.86
C PRO A 29 1.60 4.74 0.81
N TYR A 30 2.33 3.91 0.07
CA TYR A 30 3.14 4.34 -1.07
C TYR A 30 3.31 3.19 -2.06
N HIS A 31 3.64 3.51 -3.30
CA HIS A 31 3.76 2.50 -4.36
C HIS A 31 4.79 2.90 -5.40
N ASN A 32 5.33 1.92 -6.11
CA ASN A 32 6.22 2.16 -7.23
C ASN A 32 6.17 1.01 -8.23
N PHE A 33 6.66 1.27 -9.44
CA PHE A 33 6.88 0.21 -10.41
C PHE A 33 8.16 -0.57 -10.07
N VAL A 34 8.04 -1.89 -9.91
CA VAL A 34 9.12 -2.83 -9.70
C VAL A 34 9.22 -3.70 -10.96
N PRO A 35 10.34 -3.71 -11.72
CA PRO A 35 10.41 -4.36 -13.03
C PRO A 35 9.95 -5.82 -13.09
N SER A 36 10.19 -6.60 -12.03
CA SER A 36 9.77 -7.99 -11.96
C SER A 36 8.30 -8.19 -11.59
N PHE A 37 7.66 -7.20 -10.94
CA PHE A 37 6.32 -7.33 -10.34
C PHE A 37 5.28 -6.35 -10.89
N GLY A 38 5.68 -5.36 -11.68
CA GLY A 38 4.80 -4.29 -12.15
C GLY A 38 4.56 -3.21 -11.09
N GLU A 39 3.35 -2.64 -11.06
CA GLU A 39 2.94 -1.71 -10.02
C GLU A 39 2.88 -2.44 -8.67
N TRP A 40 3.53 -1.89 -7.65
CA TRP A 40 3.64 -2.56 -6.35
C TRP A 40 3.55 -1.62 -5.17
N GLY A 41 2.73 -2.00 -4.19
CA GLY A 41 2.40 -1.20 -3.02
C GLY A 41 3.08 -1.64 -1.73
N TYR A 42 3.28 -0.64 -0.88
CA TYR A 42 3.84 -0.75 0.45
C TYR A 42 3.09 0.16 1.42
N ILE A 43 3.10 -0.22 2.70
CA ILE A 43 2.54 0.60 3.78
C ILE A 43 3.60 0.74 4.87
N MET A 44 3.94 1.99 5.17
CA MET A 44 4.69 2.34 6.37
C MET A 44 3.71 2.51 7.52
N ALA A 45 4.01 1.96 8.69
CA ALA A 45 3.21 2.14 9.89
C ALA A 45 4.12 2.57 11.04
N MET A 46 3.69 3.59 11.79
CA MET A 46 4.48 4.16 12.87
C MET A 46 3.58 4.58 14.03
N LYS A 47 4.17 4.71 15.22
CA LYS A 47 3.50 5.37 16.34
C LYS A 47 3.24 6.85 15.97
N PRO A 48 2.17 7.47 16.48
CA PRO A 48 1.92 8.90 16.26
C PRO A 48 3.14 9.75 16.63
N GLY A 49 3.60 10.63 15.72
CA GLY A 49 4.84 11.39 15.90
C GLY A 49 5.22 12.32 14.73
N SER A 50 6.45 12.84 14.75
CA SER A 50 6.98 13.80 13.76
C SER A 50 7.08 13.19 12.35
N ARG A 51 6.80 14.01 11.33
CA ARG A 51 6.27 13.60 10.02
C ARG A 51 7.23 13.79 8.84
N ASN A 52 8.53 13.98 9.11
CA ASN A 52 9.51 14.39 8.10
C ASN A 52 10.44 13.26 7.61
N TRP A 53 10.00 12.01 7.70
CA TRP A 53 10.84 10.84 7.44
C TRP A 53 11.40 10.75 6.01
N TYR A 54 10.73 11.38 5.03
CA TYR A 54 11.15 11.38 3.62
C TYR A 54 11.86 12.66 3.16
N GLN A 55 12.09 13.62 4.07
CA GLN A 55 12.72 14.90 3.69
C GLN A 55 14.21 14.76 3.34
N HIS A 56 14.86 13.70 3.81
CA HIS A 56 16.29 13.47 3.62
C HIS A 56 16.51 12.11 2.96
N VAL A 57 16.69 12.12 1.64
CA VAL A 57 17.07 10.92 0.88
C VAL A 57 18.60 10.87 0.79
N PRO A 58 19.24 9.74 1.17
CA PRO A 58 20.69 9.60 1.04
C PRO A 58 21.19 9.84 -0.39
N PRO A 59 22.39 10.42 -0.56
CA PRO A 59 22.98 10.59 -1.88
C PRO A 59 23.41 9.26 -2.49
N ASN A 60 23.65 9.24 -3.80
CA ASN A 60 24.22 8.12 -4.56
C ASN A 60 23.38 6.81 -4.57
N LEU A 61 22.07 6.92 -4.39
CA LEU A 61 21.14 5.81 -4.56
C LEU A 61 20.79 5.63 -6.04
N LYS A 62 20.60 4.36 -6.47
CA LYS A 62 20.29 4.03 -7.87
C LYS A 62 18.85 4.34 -8.27
N PHE A 63 17.92 4.29 -7.32
CA PHE A 63 16.49 4.45 -7.56
C PHE A 63 15.90 5.62 -6.77
N ALA A 64 16.07 5.60 -5.44
CA ALA A 64 15.43 6.60 -4.58
C ALA A 64 16.13 7.96 -4.68
N ASN A 65 15.33 8.99 -4.91
CA ASN A 65 15.67 10.40 -4.84
C ASN A 65 14.41 11.17 -4.43
N LYS A 66 14.50 12.49 -4.22
CA LYS A 66 13.36 13.30 -3.78
C LYS A 66 12.13 13.14 -4.70
N GLY A 67 12.33 13.24 -6.02
CA GLY A 67 11.24 13.09 -6.98
C GLY A 67 10.60 11.71 -6.93
N ALA A 68 11.41 10.65 -6.83
CA ALA A 68 10.90 9.29 -6.65
C ALA A 68 10.07 9.16 -5.35
N MET A 69 10.56 9.70 -4.21
CA MET A 69 9.81 9.67 -2.95
C MET A 69 8.46 10.38 -3.04
N GLU A 70 8.42 11.54 -3.68
CA GLU A 70 7.19 12.30 -3.91
C GLU A 70 6.22 11.54 -4.82
N SER A 71 6.71 10.96 -5.92
CA SER A 71 5.90 10.13 -6.82
C SER A 71 5.34 8.89 -6.14
N MET A 72 6.11 8.24 -5.25
CA MET A 72 5.64 7.05 -4.55
C MET A 72 4.47 7.32 -3.61
N LEU A 73 4.34 8.56 -3.12
CA LEU A 73 3.25 8.99 -2.23
C LEU A 73 2.01 9.47 -3.00
N PHE A 74 2.09 9.61 -4.32
CA PHE A 74 0.99 10.09 -5.14
C PHE A 74 0.07 8.94 -5.56
N PHE A 75 -1.21 9.00 -5.17
CA PHE A 75 -2.26 8.10 -5.66
C PHE A 75 -3.25 8.91 -6.49
N SER A 76 -3.48 8.50 -7.74
CA SER A 76 -4.57 9.02 -8.56
C SER A 76 -5.93 8.67 -7.95
N GLU A 77 -6.98 9.39 -8.33
CA GLU A 77 -8.31 9.25 -7.71
C GLU A 77 -8.89 7.83 -7.82
N ASP A 78 -8.56 7.10 -8.88
CA ASP A 78 -8.97 5.71 -9.11
C ASP A 78 -8.19 4.68 -8.27
N LEU A 79 -6.97 5.02 -7.83
CA LEU A 79 -6.15 4.19 -6.95
C LEU A 79 -6.42 4.42 -5.45
N LYS A 80 -7.11 5.52 -5.11
CA LYS A 80 -7.46 5.85 -3.72
C LYS A 80 -8.45 4.82 -3.14
N PRO A 81 -8.51 4.67 -1.80
CA PRO A 81 -9.43 3.75 -1.19
C PRO A 81 -10.87 4.17 -1.51
N LYS A 82 -11.67 3.21 -1.95
CA LYS A 82 -13.13 3.39 -2.08
C LYS A 82 -13.78 3.22 -0.71
N ASP A 83 -14.93 3.85 -0.52
CA ASP A 83 -15.74 3.64 0.68
C ASP A 83 -16.07 2.13 0.82
N SER A 84 -16.12 1.64 2.07
CA SER A 84 -16.46 0.25 2.47
C SER A 84 -15.37 -0.83 2.56
N ILE A 85 -14.07 -0.51 2.42
CA ILE A 85 -13.02 -1.52 2.64
C ILE A 85 -12.97 -1.96 4.11
N GLN A 86 -13.26 -3.25 4.35
CA GLN A 86 -13.30 -3.81 5.70
C GLN A 86 -11.91 -3.93 6.32
N VAL A 87 -11.86 -3.77 7.64
CA VAL A 87 -10.67 -4.09 8.44
C VAL A 87 -10.57 -5.60 8.61
N ASN A 88 -9.36 -6.14 8.42
CA ASN A 88 -9.08 -7.55 8.69
C ASN A 88 -9.03 -7.81 10.20
N LYS A 89 -9.78 -8.83 10.63
CA LYS A 89 -9.84 -9.36 11.99
C LYS A 89 -9.73 -10.88 11.91
N LEU A 90 -9.35 -11.51 13.02
CA LEU A 90 -9.21 -12.96 13.10
C LEU A 90 -10.50 -13.72 12.72
N ASN A 91 -11.67 -13.14 13.01
CA ASN A 91 -12.96 -13.79 12.81
C ASN A 91 -13.65 -13.46 11.48
N ASN A 92 -13.19 -12.47 10.72
CA ASN A 92 -13.77 -12.13 9.42
C ASN A 92 -12.86 -12.44 8.23
N GLN A 93 -11.54 -12.57 8.46
CA GLN A 93 -10.53 -12.89 7.44
C GLN A 93 -10.66 -12.05 6.15
N ALA A 94 -11.10 -10.79 6.26
CA ALA A 94 -11.45 -9.95 5.11
C ALA A 94 -10.32 -9.86 4.06
N LEU A 95 -9.06 -9.83 4.50
CA LEU A 95 -7.90 -9.76 3.60
C LEU A 95 -7.78 -11.02 2.71
N VAL A 96 -8.05 -12.21 3.26
CA VAL A 96 -7.96 -13.47 2.50
C VAL A 96 -8.98 -13.44 1.37
N HIS A 97 -10.23 -13.08 1.69
CA HIS A 97 -11.31 -13.01 0.72
C HIS A 97 -11.05 -11.97 -0.38
N TYR A 98 -10.55 -10.77 -0.02
CA TYR A 98 -10.19 -9.77 -1.03
C TYR A 98 -9.03 -10.24 -1.92
N PHE A 99 -8.01 -10.87 -1.34
CA PHE A 99 -6.85 -11.33 -2.09
C PHE A 99 -7.23 -12.40 -3.12
N GLU A 100 -8.02 -13.41 -2.72
CA GLU A 100 -8.52 -14.45 -3.62
C GLU A 100 -9.41 -13.86 -4.73
N GLU A 101 -10.36 -12.98 -4.38
CA GLU A 101 -11.26 -12.35 -5.35
C GLU A 101 -10.51 -11.55 -6.43
N GLU A 102 -9.46 -10.85 -6.03
CA GLU A 102 -8.71 -9.95 -6.92
C GLU A 102 -7.70 -10.72 -7.77
N TRP A 103 -6.97 -11.67 -7.18
CA TRP A 103 -5.93 -12.40 -7.90
C TRP A 103 -6.45 -13.53 -8.79
N ASN A 104 -7.58 -14.16 -8.46
CA ASN A 104 -8.17 -15.18 -9.35
C ASN A 104 -8.47 -14.62 -10.74
N LYS A 105 -8.87 -13.34 -10.85
CA LYS A 105 -9.12 -12.66 -12.14
C LYS A 105 -7.88 -12.56 -13.04
N TYR A 106 -6.68 -12.64 -12.46
CA TYR A 106 -5.42 -12.55 -13.19
C TYR A 106 -4.75 -13.91 -13.41
N LEU A 107 -5.11 -14.93 -12.63
CA LEU A 107 -4.57 -16.28 -12.71
C LEU A 107 -5.41 -17.20 -13.61
N ASP A 108 -6.70 -16.92 -13.78
CA ASP A 108 -7.63 -17.72 -14.61
C ASP A 108 -7.57 -17.37 -16.12
N ILE A 109 -6.40 -16.94 -16.62
CA ILE A 109 -6.13 -16.67 -18.05
C ILE A 109 -5.22 -17.75 -18.63
#